data_AF-A0A7V4ZF27-F1
#
_entry.id   AF-A0A7V4ZF27-F1
#
_cell.length_a   1.000
_cell.length_b   1.000
_cell.length_c   1.000
_cell.angle_alpha   90.00
_cell.angle_beta   90.00
_cell.angle_gamma   90.00
#
_symmetry.space_group_name_H-M   'P 1'
#
loop_
_entity.id
_entity.type
_entity.pdbx_description
1 polymer ?
#
loop_
_entity_poly.entity_id
_entity_poly.type
_entity_poly.pdbx_seq_one_letter_code
_entity_poly.pdbx_strand_id
1 'polypeptide(L)' 'PDYKYTFEVVYCLGSCGLSPVAVINEKVHGRLTPEEMIRTIRELK' A
#
# COMPACT_ATOMS: atom_id res chain seq x y z
N PRO A 1 15.50 -9.54 -11.71
CA PRO A 1 14.51 -8.47 -11.45
C PRO A 1 13.46 -8.47 -12.57
N ASP A 2 12.18 -8.56 -12.22
CA ASP A 2 11.05 -8.54 -13.16
C ASP A 2 10.37 -7.16 -13.26
N TYR A 3 10.83 -6.17 -12.48
CA TYR A 3 10.40 -4.76 -12.50
C TYR A 3 8.88 -4.55 -12.37
N LYS A 4 8.18 -5.49 -11.72
CA LYS A 4 6.72 -5.43 -11.59
C LYS A 4 6.22 -4.50 -10.48
N TYR A 5 7.05 -4.24 -9.47
CA TYR A 5 6.66 -3.48 -8.29
C TYR A 5 7.76 -2.50 -7.89
N THR A 6 7.33 -1.31 -7.45
CA THR A 6 8.17 -0.30 -6.81
C THR A 6 7.64 -0.07 -5.41
N PHE A 7 8.53 -0.07 -4.42
CA PHE A 7 8.17 0.20 -3.02
C PHE A 7 8.91 1.44 -2.54
N GLU A 8 8.16 2.41 -2.04
CA GLU A 8 8.69 3.68 -1.54
C GLU A 8 8.12 3.95 -0.15
N VAL A 9 8.98 4.40 0.76
CA VAL A 9 8.57 4.79 2.12
C VAL A 9 8.28 6.29 2.12
N VAL A 10 7.03 6.64 2.42
CA VAL A 10 6.57 8.01 2.52
C VAL A 10 6.15 8.30 3.95
N TYR A 11 6.60 9.44 4.49
CA TYR A 11 6.35 9.80 5.89
C TYR A 11 4.94 10.30 6.15
N CYS A 12 4.32 10.98 5.19
CA CYS A 12 2.98 11.53 5.36
C CYS A 12 2.15 11.40 4.07
N LEU A 13 0.97 10.82 4.21
CA LEU A 13 -0.05 10.71 3.16
C LEU A 13 -1.29 11.57 3.47
N GLY A 14 -1.23 12.43 4.49
CA GLY A 14 -2.35 13.29 4.90
C GLY A 14 -3.60 12.54 5.41
N SER A 15 -3.49 11.23 5.63
CA SER A 15 -4.63 10.34 5.92
C SER A 15 -4.53 9.74 7.33
N CYS A 16 -4.15 10.56 8.32
CA CYS A 16 -3.85 10.11 9.68
C CYS A 16 -5.01 9.32 10.34
N GLY A 17 -6.26 9.68 10.06
CA GLY A 17 -7.45 8.97 10.57
C GLY A 17 -7.67 7.57 9.98
N LEU A 18 -6.96 7.23 8.91
CA LEU A 18 -6.97 5.92 8.26
C LEU A 18 -5.67 5.14 8.50
N SER A 19 -4.81 5.60 9.41
CA SER A 19 -3.58 4.89 9.75
C SER A 19 -3.88 3.45 10.23
N PRO A 20 -3.05 2.45 9.87
CA PRO A 20 -1.96 2.47 8.89
C PRO A 20 -2.46 2.60 7.44
N VAL A 21 -1.79 3.41 6.62
CA VAL A 21 -2.24 3.77 5.25
C VAL A 21 -1.12 3.62 4.22
N ALA A 22 -1.47 3.12 3.03
CA ALA A 22 -0.59 3.07 1.87
C ALA A 22 -1.36 3.45 0.59
N VAL A 23 -0.64 3.93 -0.42
CA VAL A 23 -1.19 4.20 -1.75
C VAL A 23 -0.66 3.14 -2.71
N ILE A 24 -1.57 2.45 -3.38
CA ILE A 24 -1.25 1.36 -4.31
C ILE A 24 -1.98 1.66 -5.62
N ASN A 25 -1.25 1.85 -6.72
CA ASN A 25 -1.82 2.24 -8.01
C ASN A 25 -2.82 3.40 -7.87
N GLU A 26 -2.41 4.47 -7.20
CA GLU A 26 -3.19 5.70 -6.95
C GLU A 26 -4.44 5.51 -6.06
N LYS A 27 -4.69 4.30 -5.55
CA LYS A 27 -5.77 4.03 -4.61
C LYS A 27 -5.26 4.08 -3.17
N VAL A 28 -6.01 4.76 -2.32
CA VAL A 28 -5.73 4.83 -0.88
C VAL A 28 -6.26 3.59 -0.20
N HIS A 29 -5.38 2.86 0.47
CA HIS A 29 -5.73 1.71 1.31
C HIS A 29 -5.42 2.08 2.77
N GLY A 30 -6.47 2.22 3.57
CA GLY A 30 -6.38 2.56 4.99
C GLY A 30 -6.68 1.39 5.91
N ARG A 31 -6.37 1.54 7.21
CA ARG A 31 -6.51 0.51 8.25
C ARG A 31 -5.84 -0.81 7.89
N LEU A 32 -4.69 -0.74 7.22
CA LEU A 32 -4.00 -1.89 6.68
C LEU A 32 -3.38 -2.78 7.77
N THR A 33 -3.54 -4.09 7.58
CA THR A 33 -2.75 -5.14 8.22
C THR A 33 -1.68 -5.71 7.26
N PRO A 34 -0.60 -6.32 7.77
CA PRO A 34 0.40 -6.99 6.93
C PRO A 34 -0.22 -8.05 6.00
N GLU A 35 -1.20 -8.81 6.49
CA GLU A 35 -1.89 -9.85 5.72
C GLU A 35 -2.69 -9.27 4.54
N GLU A 36 -3.40 -8.17 4.77
CA GLU A 36 -4.15 -7.46 3.72
C GLU A 36 -3.21 -6.89 2.66
N MET A 37 -2.09 -6.28 3.06
CA MET A 37 -1.09 -5.75 2.13
C MET A 37 -0.56 -6.86 1.20
N ILE A 38 -0.16 -8.00 1.77
CA ILE A 38 0.33 -9.15 0.99
C ILE A 38 -0.74 -9.67 0.04
N ARG A 39 -2.00 -9.73 0.49
CA ARG A 39 -3.13 -10.13 -0.36
C ARG A 39 -3.32 -9.16 -1.53
N THR A 40 -3.34 -7.86 -1.27
CA THR A 40 -3.51 -6.83 -2.32
C THR A 40 -2.40 -6.93 -3.36
N ILE A 41 -1.13 -7.07 -2.95
CA ILE A 41 -0.01 -7.18 -3.89
C ILE A 41 -0.15 -8.44 -4.78
N ARG A 42 -0.63 -9.56 -4.22
CA ARG A 42 -0.85 -10.80 -4.99
C ARG A 42 -2.00 -10.71 -5.99
N GLU A 43 -2.97 -9.82 -5.75
CA GLU A 43 -4.09 -9.57 -6.66
C GLU A 43 -3.68 -8.69 -7.86
N LEU A 44 -2.58 -7.93 -7.76
CA LEU A 44 -2.02 -7.07 -8.81
C LEU A 44 -1.18 -7.83 -9.85
N LYS A 45 -1.58 -9.05 -10.21
CA LYS A 45 -0.84 -9.90 -11.17
C LYS A 45 -0.74 -9.30 -12.57
#